data_AF-A0A7S2VIX9-F1
#
_entry.id   AF-A0A7S2VIX9-F1
#
_cell.length_a   1.000
_cell.length_b   1.000
_cell.length_c   1.000
_cell.angle_alpha   90.00
_cell.angle_beta   90.00
_cell.angle_gamma   90.00
#
_symmetry.space_group_name_H-M   'P 1'
#
loop_
_entity.id
_entity.type
_entity.pdbx_description
1 polymer ?
#
loop_
_entity_poly.entity_id
_entity_poly.type
_entity_poly.pdbx_seq_one_letter_code
_entity_poly.pdbx_strand_id
1 'polypeptide(L)'
;LAPVAAAGPGLAAALAGRAPCVRFDQPPPGAFSAVYMPDADANFASVNAGDTALYVGGGGINRAFAEALKDCDQDPRKKYEVLHEALLARATANPGTLQWLRKGFKRPSDDWALQDSLAFCGLFAEGKPFAELNPVGLVSIAVFPPGRRPCGAEKNV
;
A
#
# COMPACT_ATOMS: atom_id res chain seq x y z
N LEU A 1 19.85 11.28 -11.03
CA LEU A 1 18.99 10.65 -9.99
C LEU A 1 19.90 9.85 -9.08
N ALA A 2 20.00 10.22 -7.81
CA ALA A 2 20.83 9.47 -6.86
C ALA A 2 20.13 8.15 -6.49
N PRO A 3 20.85 7.01 -6.43
CA PRO A 3 20.27 5.75 -5.96
C PRO A 3 19.85 5.91 -4.49
N VAL A 4 18.65 5.46 -4.15
CA VAL A 4 18.21 5.33 -2.77
C VAL A 4 18.86 4.08 -2.21
N ALA A 5 19.56 4.22 -1.08
CA ALA A 5 20.23 3.11 -0.41
C ALA A 5 19.24 1.96 -0.16
N ALA A 6 19.68 0.74 -0.46
CA ALA A 6 19.01 -0.48 -0.01
C ALA A 6 18.76 -0.40 1.50
N ALA A 7 17.69 -1.06 1.97
CA ALA A 7 17.36 -1.15 3.40
C ALA A 7 18.65 -1.38 4.19
N GLY A 8 18.98 -0.44 5.08
CA GLY A 8 20.24 -0.47 5.81
C GLY A 8 20.37 -1.79 6.59
N PRO A 9 21.61 -2.28 6.83
CA PRO A 9 21.89 -3.56 7.47
C PRO A 9 21.22 -3.76 8.84
N GLY A 10 20.70 -2.69 9.46
CA GLY A 10 19.97 -2.74 10.72
C GLY A 10 18.59 -3.42 10.68
N LEU A 11 17.83 -3.36 9.57
CA LEU A 11 16.48 -3.96 9.53
C LEU A 11 16.55 -5.50 9.43
N ALA A 12 17.44 -6.02 8.58
CA ALA A 12 17.67 -7.45 8.47
C ALA A 12 18.22 -8.04 9.78
N ALA A 13 19.12 -7.31 10.46
CA ALA A 13 19.63 -7.70 11.77
C ALA A 13 18.57 -7.63 12.88
N ALA A 14 17.66 -6.65 12.85
CA ALA A 14 16.56 -6.53 13.83
C ALA A 14 15.49 -7.63 13.71
N LEU A 15 15.36 -8.23 12.52
CA LEU A 15 14.44 -9.33 12.24
C LEU A 15 15.10 -10.71 12.38
N ALA A 16 16.43 -10.78 12.35
CA ALA A 16 17.17 -12.03 12.49
C ALA A 16 16.93 -12.66 13.87
N GLY A 17 16.38 -13.87 13.88
CA GLY A 17 16.23 -14.69 15.08
C GLY A 17 14.89 -14.59 15.81
N ARG A 18 13.93 -13.78 15.35
CA ARG A 18 12.56 -13.80 15.88
C ARG A 18 11.66 -14.58 14.93
N ALA A 19 11.04 -15.65 15.44
CA ALA A 19 9.98 -16.33 14.70
C ALA A 19 8.82 -15.35 14.45
N PRO A 20 8.16 -15.39 13.28
CA PRO A 20 6.99 -14.56 13.02
C PRO A 20 5.90 -14.89 14.04
N CYS A 21 5.35 -13.87 14.70
CA CYS A 21 4.16 -14.01 15.52
C CYS A 21 2.94 -13.94 14.60
N VAL A 22 2.08 -14.96 14.65
CA VAL A 22 0.87 -15.04 13.84
C VAL A 22 -0.35 -14.96 14.75
N ARG A 23 -1.26 -14.05 14.43
CA ARG A 23 -2.57 -13.92 15.10
C ARG A 23 -3.67 -14.21 14.09
N PHE A 24 -4.65 -15.00 14.49
CA PHE A 24 -5.87 -15.23 13.72
C PHE A 24 -7.01 -14.48 14.40
N ASP A 25 -7.50 -13.44 13.76
CA ASP A 25 -8.65 -12.68 14.26
C ASP A 25 -9.93 -13.54 14.23
N GLN A 26 -10.84 -13.27 15.18
CA GLN A 26 -12.10 -14.00 15.37
C GLN A 26 -13.28 -13.00 15.36
N PRO A 27 -13.68 -12.48 14.20
CA PRO A 27 -14.83 -11.59 14.12
C PRO A 27 -16.13 -12.34 14.46
N PRO A 28 -17.21 -11.63 14.87
CA PRO A 28 -18.52 -12.24 15.07
C PRO A 28 -19.03 -12.98 13.81
N PRO A 29 -19.90 -13.99 13.96
CA PRO A 29 -20.48 -14.68 12.82
C PRO A 29 -21.12 -13.71 11.82
N GLY A 30 -20.73 -13.83 10.54
CA GLY A 30 -21.20 -12.96 9.46
C GLY A 30 -20.43 -11.64 9.31
N ALA A 31 -19.41 -11.38 10.13
CA ALA A 31 -18.54 -10.23 10.02
C ALA A 31 -17.13 -10.62 9.53
N PHE A 32 -16.43 -9.65 8.95
CA PHE A 32 -15.01 -9.76 8.57
C PHE A 32 -14.13 -9.03 9.60
N SER A 33 -12.84 -9.36 9.64
CA SER A 33 -11.86 -8.59 10.39
C SER A 33 -11.82 -7.13 9.90
N ALA A 34 -11.61 -6.20 10.82
CA ALA A 34 -11.46 -4.80 10.47
C ALA A 34 -10.17 -4.58 9.67
N VAL A 35 -10.23 -3.74 8.63
CA VAL A 35 -9.04 -3.32 7.87
C VAL A 35 -8.18 -2.34 8.66
N TYR A 36 -8.76 -1.60 9.60
CA TYR A 36 -8.06 -0.71 10.52
C TYR A 36 -8.69 -0.81 11.91
N MET A 37 -7.87 -0.77 12.96
CA MET A 37 -8.34 -0.79 14.34
C MET A 37 -8.19 0.60 14.95
N PRO A 38 -9.20 1.14 15.66
CA PRO A 38 -9.14 2.48 16.27
C PRO A 38 -8.15 2.54 17.44
N ASP A 39 -7.89 1.42 18.10
CA ASP A 39 -7.13 1.29 19.34
C ASP A 39 -5.93 0.33 19.20
N ALA A 40 -5.31 0.32 18.01
CA ALA A 40 -4.14 -0.52 17.75
C ALA A 40 -2.98 -0.20 18.72
N ASP A 41 -2.38 -1.23 19.30
CA ASP A 41 -1.24 -1.16 20.22
C ASP A 41 0.11 -1.00 19.48
N ALA A 42 0.14 -1.36 18.20
CA ALA A 42 1.28 -1.26 17.31
C ALA A 42 0.86 -0.77 15.92
N ASN A 43 1.86 -0.45 15.08
CA ASN A 43 1.61 -0.11 13.68
C ASN A 43 1.38 -1.40 12.88
N PHE A 44 0.18 -1.57 12.34
CA PHE A 44 -0.16 -2.66 11.44
C PHE A 44 -0.42 -2.12 10.04
N ALA A 45 0.16 -2.76 9.03
CA ALA A 45 -0.15 -2.48 7.63
C ALA A 45 -1.10 -3.54 7.11
N SER A 46 -2.36 -3.17 6.89
CA SER A 46 -3.35 -4.05 6.28
C SER A 46 -3.11 -4.16 4.77
N VAL A 47 -3.21 -5.37 4.25
CA VAL A 47 -2.95 -5.65 2.83
C VAL A 47 -4.27 -5.70 2.07
N ASN A 48 -4.43 -4.78 1.13
CA ASN A 48 -5.56 -4.79 0.21
C ASN A 48 -5.34 -5.85 -0.89
N ALA A 49 -6.32 -6.73 -1.11
CA ALA A 49 -6.37 -7.53 -2.33
C ALA A 49 -6.92 -6.65 -3.46
N GLY A 50 -6.00 -5.91 -4.09
CA GLY A 50 -6.31 -4.94 -5.13
C GLY A 50 -6.87 -5.56 -6.41
N ASP A 51 -7.23 -4.67 -7.35
CA ASP A 51 -7.73 -5.03 -8.68
C ASP A 51 -6.63 -4.80 -9.73
N THR A 52 -6.66 -5.57 -10.83
CA THR A 52 -5.78 -5.36 -11.99
C THR A 52 -5.94 -3.99 -12.64
N ALA A 53 -7.10 -3.34 -12.48
CA ALA A 53 -7.32 -1.95 -12.88
C ALA A 53 -6.79 -0.92 -11.87
N LEU A 54 -6.07 -1.36 -10.83
CA LEU A 54 -5.30 -0.55 -9.89
C LEU A 54 -6.10 0.47 -9.06
N TYR A 55 -7.43 0.35 -8.99
CA TYR A 55 -8.28 1.21 -8.17
C TYR A 55 -8.45 0.68 -6.75
N VAL A 56 -8.83 1.57 -5.84
CA VAL A 56 -9.29 1.22 -4.48
C VAL A 56 -10.81 1.41 -4.39
N GLY A 57 -11.55 0.30 -4.20
CA GLY A 57 -13.02 0.30 -4.20
C GLY A 57 -13.63 -1.00 -4.70
N GLY A 58 -14.77 -0.91 -5.41
CA GLY A 58 -15.43 -2.07 -6.01
C GLY A 58 -16.12 -2.96 -4.97
N GLY A 59 -15.72 -4.23 -4.90
CA GLY A 59 -16.29 -5.25 -4.01
C GLY A 59 -15.27 -5.85 -3.03
N GLY A 60 -15.75 -6.74 -2.15
CA GLY A 60 -14.91 -7.51 -1.23
C GLY A 60 -14.02 -6.64 -0.32
N ILE A 61 -12.79 -7.09 -0.07
CA ILE A 61 -11.83 -6.35 0.77
C ILE A 61 -11.44 -5.00 0.17
N ASN A 62 -11.34 -4.89 -1.16
CA ASN A 62 -11.01 -3.63 -1.81
C ASN A 62 -12.08 -2.55 -1.55
N ARG A 63 -13.35 -2.95 -1.47
CA ARG A 63 -14.44 -2.07 -1.03
C ARG A 63 -14.27 -1.62 0.42
N ALA A 64 -13.89 -2.53 1.32
CA ALA A 64 -13.70 -2.21 2.73
C ALA A 64 -12.60 -1.15 2.95
N PHE A 65 -11.51 -1.21 2.17
CA PHE A 65 -10.50 -0.13 2.17
C PHE A 65 -11.09 1.21 1.70
N ALA A 66 -11.87 1.21 0.62
CA ALA A 66 -12.48 2.45 0.13
C ALA A 66 -13.49 3.06 1.11
N GLU A 67 -14.26 2.23 1.83
CA GLU A 67 -15.17 2.67 2.89
C GLU A 67 -14.40 3.29 4.06
N ALA A 68 -13.36 2.61 4.56
CA ALA A 68 -12.54 3.14 5.65
C ALA A 68 -11.84 4.47 5.30
N LEU A 69 -11.43 4.65 4.04
CA LEU A 69 -10.88 5.92 3.57
C LEU A 69 -11.93 7.04 3.52
N LYS A 70 -13.14 6.73 3.05
CA LYS A 70 -14.26 7.69 3.01
C LYS A 70 -14.67 8.15 4.40
N ASP A 71 -14.67 7.26 5.38
CA ASP A 71 -14.94 7.61 6.78
C ASP A 71 -13.90 8.59 7.36
N CYS A 72 -12.77 8.78 6.67
CA CYS A 72 -11.71 9.74 7.01
C CYS A 72 -11.64 10.91 6.01
N ASP A 73 -12.78 11.24 5.39
CA ASP A 73 -12.96 12.31 4.40
C ASP A 73 -12.02 12.19 3.17
N GLN A 74 -11.60 10.96 2.83
CA GLN A 74 -10.82 10.69 1.62
C GLN A 74 -11.70 10.04 0.56
N ASP A 75 -11.77 10.65 -0.63
CA ASP A 75 -12.39 10.01 -1.79
C ASP A 75 -11.32 9.23 -2.58
N PRO A 76 -11.32 7.88 -2.56
CA PRO A 76 -10.34 7.11 -3.30
C PRO A 76 -10.56 7.12 -4.82
N ARG A 77 -11.75 7.49 -5.30
CA ARG A 77 -12.12 7.39 -6.72
C ARG A 77 -11.19 8.21 -7.60
N LYS A 78 -10.61 7.57 -8.63
CA LYS A 78 -9.72 8.19 -9.62
C LYS A 78 -8.45 8.81 -9.02
N LYS A 79 -8.14 8.58 -7.73
CA LYS A 79 -6.92 9.08 -7.08
C LYS A 79 -5.87 7.98 -6.99
N TYR A 80 -6.27 6.79 -6.55
CA TYR A 80 -5.35 5.68 -6.33
C TYR A 80 -4.88 5.04 -7.64
N GLU A 81 -5.73 4.97 -8.67
CA GLU A 81 -5.37 4.47 -10.00
C GLU A 81 -4.17 5.24 -10.56
N VAL A 82 -4.26 6.57 -10.50
CA VAL A 82 -3.25 7.50 -11.00
C VAL A 82 -1.92 7.33 -10.24
N LEU A 83 -1.97 7.07 -8.93
CA LEU A 83 -0.78 6.83 -8.11
C LEU A 83 -0.18 5.45 -8.38
N HIS A 84 -1.01 4.41 -8.42
CA HIS A 84 -0.59 3.04 -8.64
C HIS A 84 -0.01 2.83 -10.04
N GLU A 85 -0.59 3.44 -11.08
CA GLU A 85 -0.01 3.46 -12.42
C GLU A 85 1.37 4.13 -12.45
N ALA A 86 1.53 5.26 -11.75
CA ALA A 86 2.80 5.96 -11.67
C ALA A 86 3.86 5.13 -10.93
N LEU A 87 3.46 4.45 -9.85
CA LEU A 87 4.30 3.52 -9.10
C LEU A 87 4.69 2.31 -9.96
N LEU A 88 3.73 1.72 -10.67
CA LEU A 88 3.95 0.59 -11.56
C LEU A 88 4.95 0.94 -12.65
N ALA A 89 4.80 2.10 -13.30
CA ALA A 89 5.74 2.56 -14.32
C ALA A 89 7.17 2.69 -13.77
N ARG A 90 7.33 3.27 -12.56
CA ARG A 90 8.65 3.39 -11.91
C ARG A 90 9.24 2.05 -11.51
N ALA A 91 8.42 1.18 -10.93
CA ALA A 91 8.86 -0.11 -10.40
C ALA A 91 9.17 -1.11 -11.52
N THR A 92 8.43 -1.06 -12.64
CA THR A 92 8.73 -1.87 -13.83
C THR A 92 10.03 -1.42 -14.49
N ALA A 93 10.34 -0.12 -14.47
CA ALA A 93 11.61 0.40 -14.99
C ALA A 93 12.82 0.07 -14.10
N ASN A 94 12.59 -0.28 -12.83
CA ASN A 94 13.64 -0.56 -11.84
C ASN A 94 13.21 -1.75 -10.94
N PRO A 95 13.03 -2.96 -11.51
CA PRO A 95 12.49 -4.09 -10.78
C PRO A 95 13.39 -4.49 -9.60
N GLY A 96 12.78 -5.02 -8.53
CA GLY A 96 13.51 -5.45 -7.33
C GLY A 96 14.03 -4.30 -6.46
N THR A 97 13.66 -3.05 -6.76
CA THR A 97 14.02 -1.89 -5.94
C THR A 97 12.77 -1.18 -5.43
N LEU A 98 12.85 -0.64 -4.21
CA LEU A 98 11.77 0.16 -3.64
C LEU A 98 11.72 1.53 -4.33
N GLN A 99 10.60 1.82 -4.96
CA GLN A 99 10.31 3.07 -5.65
C GLN A 99 9.42 3.95 -4.77
N TRP A 100 9.57 5.27 -4.90
CA TRP A 100 8.88 6.22 -4.02
C TRP A 100 8.31 7.39 -4.82
N LEU A 101 7.01 7.63 -4.67
CA LEU A 101 6.35 8.89 -5.02
C LEU A 101 6.24 9.76 -3.76
N ARG A 102 7.01 10.86 -3.75
CA ARG A 102 7.00 11.83 -2.65
C ARG A 102 5.90 12.86 -2.83
N LYS A 103 5.50 13.51 -1.73
CA LYS A 103 4.65 14.70 -1.74
C LYS A 103 5.14 15.71 -2.78
N GLY A 104 4.21 16.19 -3.62
CA GLY A 104 4.52 17.11 -4.73
C GLY A 104 4.79 16.43 -6.07
N PHE A 105 4.58 15.11 -6.19
CA PHE A 105 4.52 14.45 -7.49
C PHE A 105 3.33 15.02 -8.30
N LYS A 106 3.65 15.72 -9.40
CA LYS A 106 2.67 16.42 -10.24
C LYS A 106 1.99 15.45 -11.21
N ARG A 107 0.69 15.23 -11.06
CA ARG A 107 -0.23 14.60 -12.05
C ARG A 107 -1.57 15.35 -12.03
N PRO A 108 -2.48 15.16 -13.02
CA PRO A 108 -3.60 16.07 -13.30
C PRO A 108 -4.68 16.26 -12.22
N SER A 109 -4.59 15.62 -11.06
CA SER A 109 -5.50 15.82 -9.93
C SER A 109 -4.70 16.20 -8.70
N ASP A 110 -4.64 17.49 -8.39
CA ASP A 110 -3.81 18.08 -7.32
C ASP A 110 -4.27 17.76 -5.88
N ASP A 111 -5.15 16.78 -5.71
CA ASP A 111 -5.66 16.32 -4.42
C ASP A 111 -4.77 15.19 -3.84
N TRP A 112 -3.57 15.57 -3.43
CA TRP A 112 -2.58 14.64 -2.85
C TRP A 112 -3.02 14.14 -1.46
N ALA A 113 -3.60 12.95 -1.40
CA ALA A 113 -4.19 12.39 -0.17
C ALA A 113 -3.19 11.74 0.80
N LEU A 114 -1.97 11.44 0.35
CA LEU A 114 -0.98 10.65 1.11
C LEU A 114 0.19 11.51 1.59
N GLN A 115 0.85 11.13 2.68
CA GLN A 115 2.11 11.75 3.08
C GLN A 115 3.22 11.26 2.14
N ASP A 116 3.27 9.95 1.98
CA ASP A 116 4.18 9.24 1.10
C ASP A 116 3.45 8.07 0.43
N SER A 117 3.86 7.74 -0.79
CA SER A 117 3.43 6.50 -1.44
C SER A 117 4.66 5.78 -1.97
N LEU A 118 4.90 4.59 -1.46
CA LEU A 118 6.01 3.75 -1.86
C LEU A 118 5.46 2.56 -2.66
N ALA A 119 6.25 2.01 -3.56
CA ALA A 119 5.92 0.74 -4.18
C ALA A 119 7.16 -0.09 -4.41
N PHE A 120 6.95 -1.38 -4.35
CA PHE A 120 7.87 -2.39 -4.74
C PHE A 120 7.18 -3.23 -5.80
N CYS A 121 7.81 -3.38 -6.95
CA CYS A 121 7.43 -4.46 -7.86
C CYS A 121 8.50 -5.54 -7.72
N GLY A 122 8.03 -6.76 -7.47
CA GLY A 122 8.92 -7.92 -7.44
C GLY A 122 9.74 -8.02 -8.73
N LEU A 123 10.84 -8.76 -8.66
CA LEU A 123 11.60 -9.09 -9.86
C LEU A 123 10.67 -9.83 -10.82
N PHE A 124 10.39 -9.24 -11.99
CA PHE A 124 9.91 -10.01 -13.12
C PHE A 124 11.06 -10.90 -13.57
N ALA A 125 10.86 -12.22 -13.58
CA ALA A 125 11.80 -13.09 -14.27
C ALA A 125 11.87 -12.64 -15.73
N GLU A 126 13.08 -12.40 -16.25
CA GLU A 126 13.27 -11.97 -17.63
C GLU A 126 12.54 -12.93 -18.58
N GLY A 127 11.61 -12.40 -19.39
CA GLY A 127 10.87 -13.19 -20.36
C GLY A 127 9.48 -12.65 -20.68
N LYS A 128 8.95 -13.03 -21.85
CA LYS A 128 7.60 -12.66 -22.32
C LYS A 128 6.41 -13.14 -21.47
N PRO A 129 6.43 -14.26 -20.70
CA PRO A 129 5.19 -14.79 -20.12
C PRO A 129 4.60 -13.95 -18.98
N PHE A 130 5.34 -12.98 -18.43
CA PHE A 130 4.84 -12.14 -17.32
C PHE A 130 4.35 -10.76 -17.74
N ALA A 131 4.59 -10.34 -18.98
CA ALA A 131 4.09 -9.04 -19.47
C ALA A 131 2.55 -9.00 -19.50
N GLU A 132 1.91 -10.13 -19.80
CA GLU A 132 0.45 -10.31 -19.78
C GLU A 132 -0.14 -10.35 -18.37
N LEU A 133 0.70 -10.62 -17.37
CA LEU A 133 0.31 -10.65 -15.97
C LEU A 133 0.44 -9.27 -15.31
N ASN A 134 0.94 -8.25 -15.99
CA ASN A 134 0.97 -6.89 -15.47
C ASN A 134 -0.46 -6.44 -15.11
N PRO A 135 -0.77 -6.00 -13.87
CA PRO A 135 0.14 -5.58 -12.79
C PRO A 135 0.34 -6.55 -11.61
N VAL A 136 0.09 -7.84 -11.80
CA VAL A 136 0.34 -8.88 -10.78
C VAL A 136 1.78 -8.80 -10.28
N GLY A 137 1.93 -8.80 -8.94
CA GLY A 137 3.22 -8.68 -8.26
C GLY A 137 3.63 -7.25 -7.91
N LEU A 138 2.84 -6.23 -8.30
CA LEU A 138 2.96 -4.90 -7.73
C LEU A 138 2.46 -4.89 -6.28
N VAL A 139 3.30 -4.38 -5.38
CA VAL A 139 2.92 -4.04 -4.00
C VAL A 139 3.12 -2.55 -3.82
N SER A 140 2.05 -1.83 -3.48
CA SER A 140 2.12 -0.42 -3.06
C SER A 140 1.89 -0.31 -1.56
N ILE A 141 2.58 0.66 -0.95
CA ILE A 141 2.48 1.02 0.46
C ILE A 141 2.02 2.49 0.49
N ALA A 142 0.83 2.72 1.03
CA ALA A 142 0.31 4.05 1.28
C ALA A 142 0.68 4.48 2.70
N VAL A 143 1.20 5.69 2.86
CA VAL A 143 1.49 6.31 4.16
C VAL A 143 0.62 7.55 4.30
N PHE A 144 -0.23 7.57 5.31
CA PHE A 144 -1.22 8.60 5.59
C PHE A 144 -0.65 9.71 6.48
N PRO A 145 -0.88 10.99 6.13
CA PRO A 145 -0.48 12.09 6.98
C PRO A 145 -1.35 12.14 8.25
N PRO A 146 -0.85 12.80 9.33
CA PRO A 146 -1.69 13.14 10.47
C PRO A 146 -3.01 13.80 10.03
N GLY A 147 -4.12 13.45 10.68
CA GLY A 147 -5.47 13.93 10.34
C GLY A 147 -6.13 13.25 9.13
N ARG A 148 -5.42 12.38 8.41
CA ARG A 148 -5.97 11.53 7.33
C ARG A 148 -5.75 10.04 7.61
N ARG A 149 -5.35 9.68 8.82
CA ARG A 149 -5.15 8.28 9.22
C ARG A 149 -6.49 7.59 9.41
N PRO A 150 -6.67 6.36 8.90
CA PRO A 150 -7.86 5.57 9.16
C PRO A 150 -8.23 5.49 10.64
N CYS A 151 -9.53 5.65 10.94
CA CYS A 151 -10.08 5.71 12.31
C CYS A 151 -9.52 6.86 13.17
N GLY A 152 -8.80 7.83 12.60
CA GLY A 152 -8.11 8.89 13.35
C GLY A 152 -7.01 8.39 14.29
N ALA A 153 -6.61 7.12 14.20
CA ALA A 153 -5.67 6.52 15.12
C ALA A 153 -4.22 6.83 14.72
N GLU A 154 -3.40 7.22 15.68
CA GLU A 154 -2.00 7.57 15.42
C GLU A 154 -1.18 6.39 14.86
N LYS A 155 -1.59 5.15 15.14
CA LYS A 155 -0.91 3.92 14.71
C LYS A 155 -1.32 3.42 13.31
N ASN A 156 -2.40 3.96 12.74
CA ASN A 156 -2.84 3.65 11.37
C ASN A 156 -2.15 4.59 10.37
N VAL A 157 -0.82 4.48 10.34
CA VAL A 157 0.08 5.30 9.50
C VAL A 157 0.08 4.82 8.07
#